data_AF-W4RW33-F1
#
_entry.id   AF-W4RW33-F1
#
_cell.length_a   1.000
_cell.length_b   1.000
_cell.length_c   1.000
_cell.angle_alpha   90.00
_cell.angle_beta   90.00
_cell.angle_gamma   90.00
#
_symmetry.space_group_name_H-M   'P 1'
#
loop_
_entity.id
_entity.type
_entity.pdbx_description
1 polymer ?
#
loop_
_entity_poly.entity_id
_entity_poly.type
_entity_poly.pdbx_seq_one_letter_code
_entity_poly.pdbx_strand_id
1 'polypeptide(L)'
;MQIVKADQLVMSADWVKTLNETDSRVLFTSNDLKLHEDVIKEELGDKAVFAAVTELNPRPAELALLGRDKEAVDLHTFVPNYIRLAEAEANWLKAQETKK
;
A
#
# COMPACT_ATOMS: atom_id res chain seq x y z
N MET A 1 -8.04 5.52 13.19
CA MET A 1 -8.16 4.89 11.86
C MET A 1 -8.30 3.40 12.04
N GLN A 2 -9.28 2.78 11.37
CA GLN A 2 -9.44 1.34 11.35
C GLN A 2 -8.81 0.78 10.07
N ILE A 3 -7.98 -0.24 10.22
CA ILE A 3 -7.41 -0.97 9.08
C ILE A 3 -8.42 -2.03 8.66
N VAL A 4 -8.90 -1.97 7.42
CA VAL A 4 -9.89 -2.93 6.87
C VAL A 4 -9.20 -4.12 6.20
N LYS A 5 -8.03 -3.89 5.58
CA LYS A 5 -7.16 -4.90 4.98
C LYS A 5 -5.71 -4.55 5.36
N ALA A 6 -4.91 -5.57 5.71
CA ALA A 6 -3.48 -5.38 5.99
C ALA A 6 -2.73 -4.96 4.72
N ASP A 7 -1.54 -4.38 4.87
CA ASP A 7 -0.69 -4.00 3.74
C ASP A 7 -0.26 -5.23 2.94
N GLN A 8 -0.30 -5.13 1.60
CA GLN A 8 -0.03 -6.26 0.71
C GLN A 8 0.79 -5.84 -0.50
N LEU A 9 1.59 -6.78 -1.02
CA LEU A 9 2.19 -6.68 -2.34
C LEU A 9 1.39 -7.56 -3.30
N VAL A 10 0.58 -6.95 -4.15
CA VAL A 10 -0.34 -7.64 -5.06
C VAL A 10 -0.44 -6.86 -6.37
N MET A 11 -0.82 -7.53 -7.45
CA MET A 11 -1.06 -6.89 -8.74
C MET A 11 -2.29 -5.99 -8.67
N SER A 12 -2.23 -4.80 -9.27
CA SER A 12 -3.35 -3.84 -9.25
C SER A 12 -4.65 -4.46 -9.80
N ALA A 13 -4.55 -5.29 -10.84
CA ALA A 13 -5.69 -5.99 -11.43
C ALA A 13 -6.39 -6.97 -10.47
N ASP A 14 -5.64 -7.62 -9.57
CA ASP A 14 -6.21 -8.50 -8.56
C ASP A 14 -6.75 -7.69 -7.38
N TRP A 15 -6.04 -6.61 -7.01
CA TRP A 15 -6.43 -5.75 -5.90
C TRP A 15 -7.77 -5.06 -6.12
N VAL A 16 -7.99 -4.50 -7.31
CA VAL A 16 -9.23 -3.78 -7.62
C VAL A 16 -10.46 -4.70 -7.60
N LYS A 17 -10.29 -6.00 -7.91
CA LYS A 17 -11.36 -7.00 -7.77
C LYS A 17 -11.75 -7.18 -6.30
N THR A 18 -10.76 -7.36 -5.42
CA THR A 18 -10.99 -7.43 -3.97
C THR A 18 -11.63 -6.15 -3.42
N LEU A 19 -11.24 -4.98 -3.92
CA LEU A 19 -11.85 -3.72 -3.52
C LEU A 19 -13.32 -3.61 -3.97
N ASN A 20 -13.66 -4.12 -5.15
CA ASN A 20 -15.03 -4.06 -5.66
C ASN A 20 -16.02 -4.85 -4.79
N GLU A 21 -15.55 -5.90 -4.11
CA GLU A 21 -16.35 -6.69 -3.14
C GLU A 21 -16.84 -5.85 -1.94
N THR A 22 -16.19 -4.71 -1.65
CA THR A 22 -16.56 -3.84 -0.52
C THR A 22 -17.78 -2.95 -0.79
N ASP A 23 -18.27 -2.94 -2.03
CA ASP A 23 -19.39 -2.14 -2.53
C ASP A 23 -19.37 -0.66 -2.10
N SER A 24 -18.16 -0.11 -1.95
CA SER A 24 -17.93 1.25 -1.46
C SER A 24 -17.14 2.06 -2.48
N ARG A 25 -17.28 3.38 -2.43
CA ARG A 25 -16.39 4.28 -3.17
C ARG A 25 -15.00 4.22 -2.55
N VAL A 26 -13.98 4.08 -3.39
CA VAL A 26 -12.58 3.96 -2.95
C VAL A 26 -11.79 5.14 -3.51
N LEU A 27 -11.13 5.88 -2.61
CA LEU A 27 -10.21 6.95 -2.97
C LEU A 27 -8.81 6.37 -3.20
N PHE A 28 -8.26 6.60 -4.38
CA PHE A 28 -6.89 6.22 -4.74
C PHE A 28 -5.96 7.43 -4.65
N THR A 29 -4.87 7.26 -3.90
CA THR A 29 -3.80 8.26 -3.71
C THR A 29 -2.46 7.59 -4.01
N SER A 30 -1.72 8.04 -5.03
CA SER A 30 -0.36 7.55 -5.32
C SER A 30 0.32 8.43 -6.35
N ASN A 31 1.64 8.56 -6.26
CA ASN A 31 2.46 9.19 -7.32
C ASN A 31 2.40 8.40 -8.64
N ASP A 32 2.27 7.08 -8.54
CA ASP A 32 2.21 6.18 -9.69
C ASP A 32 0.76 5.89 -10.12
N LEU A 33 -0.21 6.64 -9.61
CA LEU A 33 -1.63 6.41 -9.89
C LEU A 33 -1.94 6.40 -11.39
N LYS A 34 -1.20 7.23 -12.16
CA LYS A 34 -1.38 7.28 -13.61
C LYS A 34 -1.09 5.96 -14.32
N LEU A 35 -0.16 5.14 -13.78
CA LEU A 35 0.19 3.85 -14.36
C LEU A 35 -0.91 2.80 -14.14
N HIS A 36 -1.77 2.99 -13.14
CA HIS A 36 -2.79 2.04 -12.72
C HIS A 36 -4.22 2.54 -12.94
N GLU A 37 -4.38 3.78 -13.42
CA GLU A 37 -5.68 4.45 -13.54
C GLU A 37 -6.65 3.66 -14.43
N ASP A 38 -6.17 3.12 -15.57
CA ASP A 38 -7.01 2.41 -16.53
C ASP A 38 -7.59 1.12 -15.93
N VAL A 39 -6.74 0.28 -15.30
CA VAL A 39 -7.21 -0.96 -14.66
C VAL A 39 -8.13 -0.69 -13.46
N ILE A 40 -7.89 0.41 -12.74
CA ILE A 40 -8.78 0.83 -11.64
C ILE A 40 -10.15 1.23 -12.19
N LYS A 41 -10.20 2.03 -13.26
CA LYS A 41 -11.47 2.47 -13.86
C LYS A 41 -12.24 1.33 -14.51
N GLU A 42 -11.54 0.44 -15.20
CA GLU A 42 -12.16 -0.70 -15.88
C GLU A 42 -12.94 -1.57 -14.88
N GLU A 43 -12.36 -1.83 -13.70
CA GLU A 43 -12.98 -2.76 -12.74
C GLU A 43 -13.90 -2.09 -11.71
N LEU A 44 -13.64 -0.85 -11.31
CA LEU A 44 -14.43 -0.16 -10.27
C LEU A 44 -15.41 0.88 -10.82
N GLY A 45 -15.27 1.32 -12.08
CA GLY A 45 -16.13 2.33 -12.69
C GLY A 45 -16.30 3.56 -11.79
N ASP A 46 -17.57 3.94 -11.54
CA ASP A 46 -17.93 5.11 -10.72
C ASP A 46 -17.56 4.99 -9.24
N LYS A 47 -17.19 3.79 -8.76
CA LYS A 47 -16.69 3.59 -7.39
C LYS A 47 -15.24 4.05 -7.24
N ALA A 48 -14.48 4.15 -8.33
CA ALA A 48 -13.13 4.68 -8.30
C ALA A 48 -13.14 6.21 -8.18
N VAL A 49 -12.60 6.72 -7.08
CA VAL A 49 -12.36 8.15 -6.86
C VAL A 49 -10.86 8.40 -6.87
N PHE A 50 -10.44 9.41 -7.61
CA PHE A 50 -9.03 9.78 -7.73
C PHE A 50 -8.78 11.08 -6.98
N ALA A 51 -7.72 11.11 -6.18
CA ALA A 51 -7.35 12.30 -5.42
C ALA A 51 -6.83 13.42 -6.33
N ALA A 52 -6.83 14.65 -5.82
CA ALA A 52 -6.29 15.78 -6.57
C ALA A 52 -4.77 15.64 -6.75
N VAL A 53 -4.22 16.31 -7.76
CA VAL A 53 -2.78 16.26 -8.08
C VAL A 53 -1.87 16.62 -6.89
N THR A 54 -2.34 17.50 -6.00
CA THR A 54 -1.62 17.94 -4.80
C THR A 54 -1.65 16.91 -3.66
N GLU A 55 -2.46 15.85 -3.78
CA GLU A 55 -2.69 14.80 -2.80
C GLU A 55 -2.06 13.46 -3.22
N LEU A 56 -1.45 13.38 -4.41
CA LEU A 56 -0.76 12.18 -4.88
C LEU A 56 0.57 11.94 -4.16
N ASN A 57 1.20 13.02 -3.69
CA ASN A 57 2.47 12.97 -2.97
C ASN A 57 2.24 12.82 -1.46
N PRO A 58 2.96 11.91 -0.78
CA PRO A 58 2.94 11.83 0.67
C PRO A 58 3.54 13.10 1.28
N ARG A 59 2.83 13.71 2.23
CA ARG A 59 3.24 14.94 2.92
C ARG A 59 3.56 14.64 4.39
N PRO A 60 4.76 14.97 4.90
CA PRO A 60 5.11 14.72 6.30
C PRO A 60 4.15 15.38 7.31
N ALA A 61 3.58 16.53 6.96
CA ALA A 61 2.59 17.22 7.79
C ALA A 61 1.34 16.37 8.05
N GLU A 62 0.91 15.54 7.09
CA GLU A 62 -0.24 14.63 7.25
C GLU A 62 0.07 13.54 8.27
N LEU A 63 1.30 13.00 8.24
CA LEU A 63 1.76 12.02 9.25
C LEU A 63 1.79 12.65 10.64
N ALA A 64 2.31 13.87 10.77
CA ALA A 64 2.32 14.60 12.03
C ALA A 64 0.90 14.84 12.55
N LEU A 65 -0.04 15.23 11.68
CA LEU A 65 -1.44 15.43 12.01
C LEU A 65 -2.12 14.12 12.47
N LEU A 66 -1.93 13.03 11.71
CA LEU A 66 -2.50 11.71 12.02
C LEU A 66 -1.90 11.09 13.30
N GLY A 67 -0.65 11.43 13.62
CA GLY A 67 0.07 10.95 14.80
C GLY A 67 -0.10 11.80 16.04
N ARG A 68 -0.56 13.06 15.92
CA ARG A 68 -0.59 14.05 17.01
C ARG A 68 -1.25 13.54 18.29
N ASP A 69 -2.35 12.82 18.14
CA ASP A 69 -3.19 12.36 19.25
C ASP A 69 -3.05 10.84 19.49
N LYS A 70 -2.07 10.17 18.86
CA LYS A 70 -1.78 8.74 19.06
C LYS A 70 -0.82 8.52 20.22
N GLU A 71 -0.98 7.40 20.91
CA GLU A 71 -0.01 6.96 21.92
C GLU A 71 1.36 6.67 21.29
N ALA A 72 2.41 7.06 22.01
CA ALA A 72 3.77 6.74 21.61
C ALA A 72 4.00 5.22 21.68
N VAL A 73 4.73 4.70 20.70
CA VAL A 73 5.18 3.31 20.64
C VAL A 73 6.62 3.23 21.12
N ASP A 74 7.02 2.08 21.68
CA ASP A 74 8.40 1.86 22.12
C ASP A 74 9.37 1.92 20.93
N LEU A 75 10.44 2.70 21.08
CA LEU A 75 11.41 2.95 20.01
C LEU A 75 12.14 1.67 19.57
N HIS A 76 12.41 0.73 20.49
CA HIS A 76 13.09 -0.51 20.15
C HIS A 76 12.20 -1.48 19.38
N THR A 77 10.87 -1.34 19.50
CA THR A 77 9.91 -2.11 18.69
C THR A 77 9.55 -1.45 17.35
N PHE A 78 9.94 -0.19 17.16
CA PHE A 78 9.60 0.58 15.96
C PHE A 78 10.51 0.22 14.78
N VAL A 79 10.17 -0.88 14.11
CA VAL A 79 10.88 -1.39 12.93
C VAL A 79 9.98 -1.36 11.68
N PRO A 80 10.54 -1.15 10.48
CA PRO A 80 9.76 -1.22 9.25
C PRO A 80 9.17 -2.62 9.04
N ASN A 81 7.93 -2.68 8.53
CA ASN A 81 7.34 -3.94 8.06
C ASN A 81 7.75 -4.19 6.60
N TYR A 82 8.73 -5.06 6.39
CA TYR A 82 9.19 -5.43 5.05
C TYR A 82 8.32 -6.56 4.48
N ILE A 83 7.37 -6.23 3.59
CA ILE A 83 6.49 -7.21 2.92
C ILE A 83 7.28 -8.14 1.98
N ARG A 84 8.45 -7.72 1.50
CA ARG A 84 9.41 -8.57 0.78
C ARG A 84 10.71 -8.65 1.55
N LEU A 85 11.34 -9.82 1.49
CA LEU A 85 12.74 -9.98 1.86
C LEU A 85 13.62 -9.07 1.00
N ALA A 86 14.67 -8.53 1.61
CA ALA A 86 15.70 -7.80 0.88
C ALA A 86 16.32 -8.71 -0.19
N GLU A 87 16.68 -8.13 -1.34
CA GLU A 87 17.23 -8.89 -2.47
C GLU A 87 18.45 -9.74 -2.07
N ALA A 88 19.33 -9.21 -1.22
CA ALA A 88 20.49 -9.94 -0.71
C ALA A 88 20.11 -11.19 0.10
N GLU A 89 19.08 -11.10 0.95
CA GLU A 89 18.60 -12.21 1.78
C GLU A 89 17.86 -13.25 0.92
N ALA A 90 17.06 -12.80 -0.04
CA ALA A 90 16.42 -13.67 -1.02
C ALA A 90 17.45 -14.42 -1.88
N ASN A 91 18.54 -13.77 -2.28
CA ASN A 91 19.62 -14.39 -3.07
C ASN A 91 20.46 -15.35 -2.23
N TRP A 92 20.73 -15.02 -0.96
CA TRP A 92 21.44 -15.90 -0.04
C TRP A 92 20.66 -17.20 0.23
N LEU A 93 19.35 -17.12 0.46
CA LEU A 93 18.47 -18.29 0.61
C LEU A 93 18.48 -19.17 -0.64
N LYS A 94 18.31 -18.58 -1.82
CA LYS A 94 18.40 -19.33 -3.10
C LYS A 94 19.73 -20.05 -3.25
N ALA A 95 20.85 -19.40 -2.90
CA ALA A 95 22.18 -20.01 -2.98
C ALA A 95 22.42 -21.15 -1.98
N GLN A 96 21.69 -21.16 -0.84
CA GLN A 96 21.69 -22.31 0.09
C GLN A 96 20.85 -23.48 -0.43
N GLU A 97 19.72 -23.21 -1.08
CA GLU A 97 18.87 -24.26 -1.65
C GLU A 97 19.56 -25.00 -2.81
N THR A 98 20.32 -24.29 -3.66
CA THR A 98 21.07 -24.90 -4.78
C THR A 98 22.29 -25.73 -4.34
N LYS A 99 22.67 -25.70 -3.05
CA LYS A 99 23.79 -26.47 -2.49
C LYS A 99 23.39 -27.82 -1.90
N LYS A 100 22.11 -28.19 -1.96
CA LYS A 100 21.63 -29.57 -1.74
C LYS A 100 21.56 -30.33 -3.05
#